data_AF-A0A0W4ZNW3-F1
#
_entry.id   AF-A0A0W4ZNW3-F1
#
_cell.length_a   1.000
_cell.length_b   1.000
_cell.length_c   1.000
_cell.angle_alpha   90.00
_cell.angle_beta   90.00
_cell.angle_gamma   90.00
#
_symmetry.space_group_name_H-M   'P 1'
#
loop_
_entity.id
_entity.type
_entity.pdbx_description
1 polymer ?
#
loop_
_entity_poly.entity_id
_entity_poly.type
_entity_poly.pdbx_seq_one_letter_code
_entity_poly.pdbx_strand_id
1 'polypeptide(L)'
;MEHSGIKVQFIGSIEMFFDRGTHYEFLSLVQELAAPGEMRHPQTFNFEFKNVEKQHESYHGINVKLRYFIRVIITRRMPDIVGEKDIWVYSYKMPPENTSSIKMDVGIEDCLHIEFEYSKSRYHLKDVIVGKIHFLLVRLKIKYMELSIIRRETTGSSPNQYNESETISRFEIMDGQPARGETIPIRLFLGGFDLTPTFRDVNKKFSTRYYLSLVLIDEDARRYFKQSEITLKSRKHADTSSRPFQVSNIQMEIVNAVSDNKNNIKSEKQGYSLTNEKDIQKTKNYINHVNLRDIAAHAAEERLEKSKNRGISAPGKLSAQLEAEKKKTRTMLLDDIIKEKQIERNLKQTDLQWN
;
A
#
# COMPACT_ATOMS: atom_id res chain seq x y z
N MET A 1 3.16 39.48 3.96
CA MET A 1 2.00 38.57 4.02
C MET A 1 1.40 38.66 5.41
N GLU A 2 0.22 39.24 5.52
CA GLU A 2 -0.54 39.26 6.78
C GLU A 2 -1.11 37.87 7.11
N HIS A 3 -1.03 37.49 8.39
CA HIS A 3 -1.58 36.26 8.94
C HIS A 3 -2.18 36.50 10.33
N SER A 4 -3.22 35.75 10.65
CA SER A 4 -3.88 35.75 11.97
C SER A 4 -3.28 34.71 12.93
N GLY A 5 -2.17 34.08 12.54
CA GLY A 5 -1.43 33.14 13.38
C GLY A 5 -0.78 32.03 12.56
N ILE A 6 0.29 31.44 13.09
CA ILE A 6 0.97 30.29 12.50
C ILE A 6 1.02 29.20 13.57
N LYS A 7 0.55 28.00 13.22
CA LYS A 7 0.61 26.84 14.11
C LYS A 7 1.09 25.61 13.38
N VAL A 8 1.71 24.71 14.13
CA VAL A 8 2.07 23.37 13.68
C VAL A 8 1.32 22.34 14.50
N GLN A 9 0.92 21.25 13.85
CA GLN A 9 0.17 20.16 14.47
C GLN A 9 0.85 18.83 14.17
N PHE A 10 0.89 17.95 15.16
CA PHE A 10 1.20 16.53 14.97
C PHE A 10 -0.09 15.74 15.08
N ILE A 11 -0.51 15.10 13.99
CA ILE A 11 -1.82 14.44 13.89
C ILE A 11 -1.61 12.95 13.60
N GLY A 12 -2.36 12.11 14.30
CA GLY A 12 -2.62 10.72 13.95
C GLY A 12 -4.08 10.55 13.60
N SER A 13 -4.38 10.16 12.36
CA SER A 13 -5.75 10.01 11.85
C SER A 13 -6.01 8.61 11.31
N ILE A 14 -7.26 8.16 11.44
CA ILE A 14 -7.84 7.05 10.71
C ILE A 14 -8.85 7.63 9.73
N GLU A 15 -8.63 7.35 8.46
CA GLU A 15 -9.45 7.78 7.33
C GLU A 15 -10.16 6.56 6.77
N MET A 16 -11.49 6.59 6.73
CA MET A 16 -12.30 5.51 6.18
C MET A 16 -12.86 5.97 4.84
N PHE A 17 -12.61 5.23 3.75
CA PHE A 17 -12.92 5.72 2.40
C PHE A 17 -14.41 5.72 2.05
N PHE A 18 -15.24 4.96 2.78
CA PHE A 18 -16.69 5.03 2.65
C PHE A 18 -17.27 6.31 3.26
N ASP A 19 -16.52 6.97 4.16
CA ASP A 19 -16.94 8.19 4.84
C ASP A 19 -15.88 9.28 4.66
N ARG A 20 -15.74 9.72 3.40
CA ARG A 20 -14.67 10.65 2.94
C ARG A 20 -14.66 12.00 3.66
N GLY A 21 -15.70 12.35 4.40
CA GLY A 21 -15.78 13.59 5.18
C GLY A 21 -15.32 13.46 6.64
N THR A 22 -15.17 12.24 7.15
CA THR A 22 -15.02 12.00 8.58
C THR A 22 -13.65 11.42 8.89
N HIS A 23 -12.70 12.30 9.16
CA HIS A 23 -11.39 11.92 9.68
C HIS A 23 -11.50 11.68 11.18
N TYR A 24 -11.10 10.49 11.64
CA TYR A 24 -11.00 10.24 13.06
C TYR A 24 -9.58 10.54 13.53
N GLU A 25 -9.38 11.69 14.17
CA GLU A 25 -8.12 12.03 14.83
C GLU A 25 -8.07 11.36 16.21
N PHE A 26 -7.17 10.39 16.39
CA PHE A 26 -6.92 9.75 17.68
C PHE A 26 -5.74 10.40 18.43
N LEU A 27 -4.96 11.23 17.74
CA LEU A 27 -3.85 11.99 18.28
C LEU A 27 -3.82 13.36 17.61
N SER A 28 -3.82 14.43 18.40
CA SER A 28 -3.72 15.80 17.90
C SER A 28 -2.94 16.63 18.92
N LEU A 29 -1.73 17.07 18.54
CA LEU A 29 -0.90 17.98 19.32
C LEU A 29 -0.74 19.27 18.53
N VAL A 30 -0.80 20.42 19.19
CA VAL A 30 -0.71 21.73 18.55
C VAL A 30 0.34 22.57 19.25
N GLN A 31 1.19 23.24 18.47
CA GLN A 31 2.13 24.24 18.96
C GLN A 31 1.96 25.52 18.12
N GLU A 32 1.75 26.65 18.80
CA GLU A 32 1.74 27.96 18.15
C GLU A 32 3.17 28.41 17.87
N LEU A 33 3.42 28.86 16.64
CA LEU A 33 4.74 29.29 16.15
C LEU A 33 4.85 30.80 16.08
N ALA A 34 3.75 31.48 15.75
CA ALA A 34 3.68 32.94 15.70
C ALA A 34 2.27 33.45 16.00
N ALA A 35 2.19 34.54 16.76
CA ALA A 35 0.97 35.32 16.98
C ALA A 35 0.51 36.02 15.67
N PRO A 36 -0.70 36.61 15.62
CA PRO A 36 -1.13 37.42 14.47
C PRO A 36 -0.09 38.49 14.11
N GLY A 37 0.23 38.62 12.81
CA GLY A 37 1.29 39.51 12.37
C GLY A 37 1.48 39.56 10.85
N GLU A 38 2.62 40.10 10.42
CA GLU A 38 3.00 40.24 9.01
C GLU A 38 4.38 39.62 8.74
N MET A 39 4.46 38.69 7.80
CA MET A 39 5.73 38.13 7.31
C MET A 39 6.19 38.85 6.04
N ARG A 40 7.32 39.58 6.11
CA ARG A 40 7.89 40.33 4.97
C ARG A 40 9.02 39.60 4.24
N HIS A 41 9.72 38.71 4.93
CA HIS A 41 10.86 37.94 4.44
C HIS A 41 10.67 36.47 4.79
N PRO A 42 11.37 35.53 4.13
CA PRO A 42 11.41 34.14 4.56
C PRO A 42 11.84 34.02 6.03
N GLN A 43 11.09 33.24 6.81
CA GLN A 43 11.34 33.02 8.23
C GLN A 43 11.29 31.52 8.54
N THR A 44 12.06 31.11 9.56
CA THR A 44 12.13 29.73 10.02
C THR A 44 11.67 29.66 11.47
N PHE A 45 10.77 28.73 11.76
CA PHE A 45 10.24 28.50 13.10
C PHE A 45 10.63 27.11 13.59
N ASN A 46 11.19 27.03 14.78
CA ASN A 46 11.52 25.75 15.43
C ASN A 46 10.31 25.24 16.19
N PHE A 47 10.10 23.92 16.17
CA PHE A 47 9.04 23.26 16.92
C PHE A 47 9.54 21.94 17.51
N GLU A 48 8.95 21.53 18.63
CA GLU A 48 9.32 20.29 19.30
C GLU A 48 8.10 19.69 20.01
N PHE A 49 7.71 18.48 19.62
CA PHE A 49 6.72 17.70 20.35
C PHE A 49 7.41 16.63 21.19
N LYS A 50 7.40 16.79 22.51
CA LYS A 50 8.02 15.85 23.46
C LYS A 50 7.10 14.66 23.75
N ASN A 51 7.69 13.47 23.90
CA ASN A 51 7.02 12.24 24.36
C ASN A 51 5.72 11.89 23.59
N VAL A 52 5.71 12.08 22.27
CA VAL A 52 4.52 11.83 21.46
C VAL A 52 4.22 10.34 21.36
N GLU A 53 3.12 9.91 21.99
CA GLU A 53 2.63 8.53 21.97
C GLU A 53 2.07 8.14 20.61
N LYS A 54 2.70 7.16 19.95
CA LYS A 54 2.25 6.61 18.67
C LYS A 54 1.76 5.18 18.89
N GLN A 55 0.50 5.07 19.30
CA GLN A 55 -0.08 3.80 19.77
C GLN A 55 -0.26 2.75 18.67
N HIS A 56 -0.33 3.17 17.41
CA HIS A 56 -0.67 2.32 16.27
C HIS A 56 0.41 2.43 15.18
N GLU A 57 0.60 1.35 14.43
CA GLU A 57 1.44 1.36 13.24
C GLU A 57 0.66 1.88 12.04
N SER A 58 1.34 2.63 11.18
CA SER A 58 0.78 3.17 9.95
C SER A 58 0.29 2.04 9.04
N TYR A 59 -0.85 2.27 8.40
CA TYR A 59 -1.50 1.28 7.55
C TYR A 59 -2.14 1.96 6.34
N HIS A 60 -1.98 1.36 5.17
CA HIS A 60 -2.64 1.78 3.95
C HIS A 60 -3.35 0.56 3.37
N GLY A 61 -4.66 0.50 3.61
CA GLY A 61 -5.53 -0.61 3.23
C GLY A 61 -6.46 -0.30 2.07
N ILE A 62 -7.48 -1.14 1.92
CA ILE A 62 -8.46 -1.03 0.83
C ILE A 62 -9.49 0.05 1.14
N ASN A 63 -10.05 0.03 2.34
CA ASN A 63 -11.13 0.92 2.80
C ASN A 63 -10.71 1.81 3.98
N VAL A 64 -9.50 1.64 4.49
CA VAL A 64 -9.00 2.39 5.63
C VAL A 64 -7.53 2.76 5.50
N LYS A 65 -7.19 3.97 5.93
CA LYS A 65 -5.83 4.49 6.02
C LYS A 65 -5.58 5.01 7.43
N LEU A 66 -4.55 4.49 8.09
CA LEU A 66 -4.03 5.02 9.34
C LEU A 66 -2.72 5.73 9.05
N ARG A 67 -2.69 7.06 9.21
CA ARG A 67 -1.51 7.88 8.93
C ARG A 67 -1.17 8.82 10.08
N TYR A 68 0.11 9.15 10.17
CA TYR A 68 0.63 10.20 11.02
C TYR A 68 1.25 11.27 10.13
N PHE A 69 1.03 12.54 10.46
CA PHE A 69 1.56 13.63 9.66
C PHE A 69 1.73 14.91 10.49
N ILE A 70 2.64 15.76 10.04
CA ILE A 70 2.80 17.11 10.55
C ILE A 70 2.01 18.04 9.63
N ARG A 71 1.17 18.90 10.21
CA ARG A 71 0.40 19.91 9.48
C ARG A 71 0.78 21.30 9.97
N VAL A 72 1.25 22.16 9.09
CA VAL A 72 1.43 23.59 9.37
C VAL A 72 0.28 24.37 8.77
N ILE A 73 -0.31 25.26 9.57
CA ILE A 73 -1.44 26.10 9.18
C ILE A 73 -1.04 27.55 9.39
N ILE A 74 -1.09 28.35 8.32
CA ILE A 74 -0.99 29.80 8.38
C ILE A 74 -2.39 30.36 8.16
N THR A 75 -3.01 30.81 9.25
CA THR A 75 -4.37 31.35 9.21
C THR A 75 -4.35 32.76 8.67
N ARG A 76 -5.27 33.08 7.76
CA ARG A 76 -5.32 34.38 7.08
C ARG A 76 -6.76 34.88 7.02
N ARG A 77 -6.94 36.14 6.59
CA ARG A 77 -8.27 36.66 6.22
C ARG A 77 -8.80 35.99 4.93
N MET A 78 -7.87 35.50 4.11
CA MET A 78 -8.10 34.66 2.93
C MET A 78 -8.02 33.18 3.35
N PRO A 79 -8.32 32.19 2.46
CA PRO A 79 -8.17 30.78 2.80
C PRO A 79 -6.80 30.45 3.41
N ASP A 80 -6.83 29.61 4.44
CA ASP A 80 -5.65 29.19 5.18
C ASP A 80 -4.65 28.48 4.26
N ILE A 81 -3.37 28.75 4.48
CA ILE A 81 -2.31 28.00 3.81
C ILE A 81 -1.98 26.80 4.68
N VAL A 82 -2.18 25.59 4.15
CA VAL A 82 -1.95 24.33 4.85
C VAL A 82 -0.84 23.55 4.14
N GLY A 83 0.21 23.18 4.88
CA GLY A 83 1.26 22.29 4.43
C GLY A 83 1.28 21.01 5.26
N GLU A 84 1.25 19.85 4.61
CA GLU A 84 1.29 18.54 5.29
C GLU A 84 2.53 17.73 4.91
N LYS A 85 3.07 17.00 5.89
CA LYS A 85 4.15 16.03 5.68
C LYS A 85 3.87 14.74 6.42
N ASP A 86 3.72 13.66 5.65
CA ASP A 86 3.48 12.31 6.17
C ASP A 86 4.72 11.72 6.86
N ILE A 87 4.44 10.93 7.90
CA ILE A 87 5.40 10.16 8.69
C ILE A 87 4.89 8.73 8.81
N TRP A 88 5.75 7.75 8.55
CA TRP A 88 5.42 6.34 8.76
C TRP A 88 5.83 5.89 10.17
N VAL A 89 4.92 5.23 10.88
CA VAL A 89 5.15 4.69 12.22
C VAL A 89 5.12 3.17 12.16
N TYR A 90 6.13 2.50 12.73
CA TYR A 90 6.18 1.04 12.88
C TYR A 90 5.98 0.63 14.34
N SER A 91 5.34 -0.52 14.59
CA SER A 91 5.14 -1.09 15.92
C SER A 91 5.90 -2.40 16.08
N TYR A 92 6.98 -2.37 16.87
CA TYR A 92 7.84 -3.53 17.10
C TYR A 92 7.44 -4.28 18.37
N LYS A 93 6.28 -4.95 18.36
CA LYS A 93 5.87 -5.84 19.47
C LYS A 93 6.29 -7.28 19.19
N MET A 94 7.47 -7.67 19.68
CA MET A 94 7.92 -9.08 19.65
C MET A 94 7.08 -9.91 20.63
N PRO A 95 6.32 -10.93 20.18
CA PRO A 95 5.75 -11.92 21.09
C PRO A 95 6.84 -12.88 21.58
N PRO A 96 6.60 -13.57 22.71
CA PRO A 96 7.33 -14.78 23.02
C PRO A 96 7.12 -15.82 21.90
N GLU A 97 8.19 -16.55 21.56
CA GLU A 97 8.18 -17.67 20.62
C GLU A 97 7.42 -18.86 21.22
N ASN A 98 6.09 -18.84 21.15
CA ASN A 98 5.30 -20.03 21.45
C ASN A 98 5.20 -20.86 20.17
N THR A 99 6.07 -21.86 20.07
CA THR A 99 6.10 -22.85 18.98
C THR A 99 5.14 -23.99 19.28
N SER A 100 3.85 -23.73 19.21
CA SER A 100 2.84 -24.81 19.16
C SER A 100 2.45 -25.03 17.71
N SER A 101 2.64 -26.26 17.20
CA SER A 101 2.09 -26.61 15.90
C SER A 101 0.56 -26.52 15.95
N ILE A 102 -0.03 -26.05 14.86
CA ILE A 102 -1.48 -25.98 14.70
C ILE A 102 -1.88 -27.05 13.69
N LYS A 103 -2.93 -27.78 14.04
CA LYS A 103 -3.59 -28.75 13.17
C LYS A 103 -4.90 -28.16 12.68
N MET A 104 -5.09 -28.20 11.38
CA MET A 104 -6.32 -27.82 10.70
C MET A 104 -6.89 -29.06 10.02
N ASP A 105 -7.92 -29.62 10.63
CA ASP A 105 -8.60 -30.81 10.11
C ASP A 105 -9.71 -30.42 9.14
N VAL A 106 -9.65 -31.03 7.96
CA VAL A 106 -10.65 -30.92 6.91
C VAL A 106 -11.23 -32.31 6.70
N GLY A 107 -12.45 -32.51 7.20
CA GLY A 107 -13.11 -33.81 7.20
C GLY A 107 -14.52 -33.73 6.64
N ILE A 108 -14.87 -34.71 5.81
CA ILE A 108 -16.24 -35.11 5.49
C ILE A 108 -16.35 -36.55 5.96
N GLU A 109 -17.35 -36.82 6.79
CA GLU A 109 -17.59 -38.13 7.35
C GLU A 109 -17.59 -39.22 6.25
N ASP A 110 -16.86 -40.30 6.51
CA ASP A 110 -16.68 -41.46 5.63
C ASP A 110 -16.18 -41.21 4.20
N CYS A 111 -15.86 -39.97 3.81
CA CYS A 111 -15.48 -39.59 2.45
C CYS A 111 -14.06 -39.02 2.36
N LEU A 112 -13.70 -38.10 3.25
CA LEU A 112 -12.46 -37.34 3.17
C LEU A 112 -11.98 -36.97 4.57
N HIS A 113 -10.71 -37.20 4.88
CA HIS A 113 -10.10 -36.72 6.11
C HIS A 113 -8.66 -36.33 5.81
N ILE A 114 -8.39 -35.03 5.89
CA ILE A 114 -7.09 -34.42 5.64
C ILE A 114 -6.70 -33.58 6.86
N GLU A 115 -5.48 -33.78 7.32
CA GLU A 115 -4.87 -32.98 8.39
C GLU A 115 -3.81 -32.07 7.79
N PHE A 116 -3.99 -30.76 7.89
CA PHE A 116 -2.93 -29.79 7.59
C PHE A 116 -2.29 -29.29 8.88
N GLU A 117 -1.03 -29.67 9.11
CA GLU A 117 -0.25 -29.23 10.25
C GLU A 117 0.75 -28.15 9.83
N TYR A 118 0.85 -27.06 10.58
CA TYR A 118 1.88 -26.04 10.38
C TYR A 118 2.52 -25.57 11.70
N SER A 119 3.77 -25.14 11.61
CA SER A 119 4.68 -25.00 12.76
C SER A 119 4.33 -23.90 13.77
N LYS A 120 3.75 -22.77 13.33
CA LYS A 120 3.48 -21.61 14.19
C LYS A 120 2.12 -20.97 13.92
N SER A 121 1.51 -20.36 14.93
CA SER A 121 0.34 -19.47 14.78
C SER A 121 0.71 -18.03 14.42
N ARG A 122 1.97 -17.67 14.70
CA ARG A 122 2.50 -16.32 14.60
C ARG A 122 3.72 -16.34 13.71
N TYR A 123 3.70 -15.54 12.66
CA TYR A 123 4.79 -15.43 11.70
C TYR A 123 5.28 -14.00 11.61
N HIS A 124 6.58 -13.87 11.34
CA HIS A 124 7.15 -12.61 10.89
C HIS A 124 6.79 -12.37 9.41
N LEU A 125 6.73 -11.10 8.96
CA LEU A 125 6.40 -10.75 7.56
C LEU A 125 7.31 -11.41 6.51
N LYS A 126 8.55 -11.74 6.89
CA LYS A 126 9.54 -12.44 6.06
C LYS A 126 9.82 -13.87 6.55
N ASP A 127 8.99 -14.43 7.41
CA ASP A 127 9.15 -15.81 7.90
C ASP A 127 8.77 -16.82 6.81
N VAL A 128 8.93 -18.10 7.14
CA VAL A 128 8.53 -19.22 6.31
C VAL A 128 7.50 -20.06 7.05
N ILE A 129 6.34 -20.25 6.42
CA ILE A 129 5.33 -21.19 6.90
C ILE A 129 5.78 -22.58 6.49
N VAL A 130 6.22 -23.35 7.47
CA VAL A 130 6.57 -24.77 7.31
C VAL A 130 5.43 -25.61 7.85
N GLY A 131 4.93 -26.54 7.03
CA GLY A 131 3.85 -27.44 7.37
C GLY A 131 3.85 -28.71 6.54
N LYS A 132 2.82 -29.53 6.72
CA LYS A 132 2.66 -30.81 6.03
C LYS A 132 1.17 -31.17 5.97
N ILE A 133 0.73 -31.72 4.86
CA ILE A 133 -0.64 -32.20 4.64
C ILE A 133 -0.62 -33.73 4.70
N HIS A 134 -1.42 -34.33 5.57
CA HIS A 134 -1.57 -35.79 5.72
C HIS A 134 -2.95 -36.23 5.25
N PHE A 135 -2.98 -37.21 4.35
CA PHE A 135 -4.22 -37.78 3.82
C PHE A 135 -4.63 -39.03 4.62
N LEU A 136 -5.49 -38.86 5.63
CA LEU A 136 -5.92 -39.96 6.51
C LEU A 136 -6.97 -40.86 5.85
N LEU A 137 -7.92 -40.25 5.13
CA LEU A 137 -8.97 -40.92 4.37
C LEU A 137 -9.21 -40.19 3.05
N VAL A 138 -9.17 -40.92 1.95
CA VAL A 138 -9.45 -40.37 0.61
C VAL A 138 -10.34 -41.37 -0.12
N ARG A 139 -11.65 -41.16 -0.09
CA ARG A 139 -12.65 -41.87 -0.90
C ARG A 139 -13.30 -40.97 -1.95
N LEU A 140 -13.09 -39.67 -1.81
CA LEU A 140 -13.53 -38.65 -2.74
C LEU A 140 -12.44 -38.39 -3.79
N LYS A 141 -12.83 -38.26 -5.05
CA LYS A 141 -11.90 -38.01 -6.15
C LYS A 141 -11.53 -36.53 -6.23
N ILE A 142 -10.34 -36.17 -5.77
CA ILE A 142 -9.80 -34.82 -5.73
C ILE A 142 -9.18 -34.52 -7.09
N LYS A 143 -9.56 -33.38 -7.66
CA LYS A 143 -9.00 -32.87 -8.91
C LYS A 143 -7.87 -31.88 -8.65
N TYR A 144 -8.10 -30.95 -7.72
CA TYR A 144 -7.20 -29.82 -7.51
C TYR A 144 -7.18 -29.41 -6.04
N MET A 145 -6.00 -29.04 -5.54
CA MET A 145 -5.82 -28.53 -4.18
C MET A 145 -4.90 -27.32 -4.17
N GLU A 146 -5.30 -26.28 -3.44
CA GLU A 146 -4.52 -25.06 -3.26
C GLU A 146 -4.52 -24.57 -1.82
N LEU A 147 -3.43 -23.90 -1.44
CA LEU A 147 -3.30 -23.13 -0.22
C LEU A 147 -3.21 -21.66 -0.58
N SER A 148 -4.08 -20.85 0.01
CA SER A 148 -4.10 -19.40 -0.24
C SER A 148 -3.83 -18.62 1.05
N ILE A 149 -3.16 -17.47 0.93
CA ILE A 149 -3.14 -16.45 1.98
C ILE A 149 -4.22 -15.43 1.65
N ILE A 150 -5.17 -15.25 2.57
CA ILE A 150 -6.26 -14.30 2.45
C ILE A 150 -6.09 -13.20 3.49
N ARG A 151 -6.06 -11.94 3.05
CA ARG A 151 -6.18 -10.76 3.90
C ARG A 151 -7.65 -10.40 4.01
N ARG A 152 -8.16 -10.27 5.24
CA ARG A 152 -9.49 -9.75 5.51
C ARG A 152 -9.37 -8.42 6.23
N GLU A 153 -9.83 -7.36 5.58
CA GLU A 153 -9.94 -6.03 6.16
C GLU A 153 -11.39 -5.77 6.57
N THR A 154 -11.61 -5.56 7.85
CA THR A 154 -12.91 -5.21 8.42
C THR A 154 -12.85 -3.76 8.87
N THR A 155 -13.74 -2.91 8.36
CA THR A 155 -13.75 -1.47 8.67
C THR A 155 -15.16 -1.06 9.11
N GLY A 156 -15.23 -0.14 10.08
CA GLY A 156 -16.48 0.33 10.65
C GLY A 156 -16.94 -0.49 11.85
N SER A 157 -18.07 -0.09 12.40
CA SER A 157 -18.73 -0.73 13.54
C SER A 157 -20.17 -1.06 13.17
N SER A 158 -20.74 -2.10 13.79
CA SER A 158 -22.16 -2.43 13.62
C SER A 158 -23.05 -1.18 13.85
N PRO A 159 -24.02 -0.88 12.97
CA PRO A 159 -24.52 -1.68 11.85
C PRO A 159 -23.75 -1.51 10.51
N ASN A 160 -22.91 -0.49 10.36
CA ASN A 160 -22.23 -0.14 9.11
C ASN A 160 -20.81 -0.75 9.05
N GLN A 161 -20.72 -2.07 9.16
CA GLN A 161 -19.46 -2.80 9.07
C GLN A 161 -19.23 -3.31 7.64
N TYR A 162 -18.06 -2.97 7.08
CA TYR A 162 -17.61 -3.42 5.78
C TYR A 162 -16.51 -4.46 5.94
N ASN A 163 -16.58 -5.53 5.16
CA ASN A 163 -15.58 -6.59 5.16
C ASN A 163 -15.07 -6.80 3.75
N GLU A 164 -13.79 -6.53 3.52
CA GLU A 164 -13.11 -6.86 2.28
C GLU A 164 -12.18 -8.05 2.46
N SER A 165 -12.18 -8.94 1.48
CA SER A 165 -11.32 -10.12 1.47
C SER A 165 -10.52 -10.16 0.18
N GLU A 166 -9.20 -10.13 0.31
CA GLU A 166 -8.26 -10.17 -0.79
C GLU A 166 -7.43 -11.45 -0.71
N THR A 167 -7.31 -12.17 -1.83
CA THR A 167 -6.39 -13.30 -1.92
C THR A 167 -5.02 -12.78 -2.35
N ILE A 168 -4.08 -12.73 -1.41
CA ILE A 168 -2.72 -12.18 -1.65
C ILE A 168 -1.89 -13.13 -2.51
N SER A 169 -2.06 -14.43 -2.27
CA SER A 169 -1.29 -15.46 -2.95
C SER A 169 -2.08 -16.75 -3.01
N ARG A 170 -1.94 -17.48 -4.11
CA ARG A 170 -2.47 -18.83 -4.30
C ARG A 170 -1.31 -19.77 -4.62
N PHE A 171 -1.21 -20.86 -3.87
CA PHE A 171 -0.23 -21.92 -4.09
C PHE A 171 -0.98 -23.18 -4.47
N GLU A 172 -0.82 -23.60 -5.71
CA GLU A 172 -1.28 -24.90 -6.17
C GLU A 172 -0.39 -25.96 -5.49
N ILE A 173 -1.01 -26.87 -4.75
CA ILE A 173 -0.27 -27.90 -4.01
C ILE A 173 -0.21 -29.18 -4.83
N MET A 174 -1.32 -29.53 -5.48
CA MET A 174 -1.49 -30.82 -6.13
C MET A 174 -2.50 -30.71 -7.27
N ASP A 175 -2.17 -31.40 -8.36
CA ASP A 175 -3.06 -31.69 -9.49
C ASP A 175 -3.20 -33.21 -9.59
N GLY A 176 -4.41 -33.72 -9.32
CA GLY A 176 -4.71 -35.15 -9.32
C GLY A 176 -5.02 -35.77 -7.95
N GLN A 177 -5.11 -37.10 -7.94
CA GLN A 177 -5.64 -37.88 -6.83
C GLN A 177 -4.53 -38.31 -5.85
N PRO A 178 -4.58 -37.93 -4.56
CA PRO A 178 -3.65 -38.42 -3.55
C PRO A 178 -4.02 -39.82 -3.06
N ALA A 179 -3.02 -40.57 -2.60
CA ALA A 179 -3.22 -41.86 -1.96
C ALA A 179 -3.49 -41.70 -0.45
N ARG A 180 -4.20 -42.69 0.13
CA ARG A 180 -4.35 -42.76 1.59
C ARG A 180 -2.99 -42.99 2.24
N GLY A 181 -2.68 -42.20 3.27
CA GLY A 181 -1.41 -42.22 4.01
C GLY A 181 -0.33 -41.32 3.39
N GLU A 182 -0.59 -40.70 2.24
CA GLU A 182 0.36 -39.80 1.60
C GLU A 182 0.55 -38.52 2.43
N THR A 183 1.76 -37.95 2.36
CA THR A 183 2.12 -36.72 3.06
C THR A 183 2.82 -35.76 2.11
N ILE A 184 2.29 -34.54 1.98
CA ILE A 184 2.87 -33.49 1.16
C ILE A 184 3.50 -32.42 2.07
N PRO A 185 4.83 -32.19 2.02
CA PRO A 185 5.46 -31.11 2.77
C PRO A 185 5.16 -29.75 2.13
N ILE A 186 4.87 -28.75 2.97
CA ILE A 186 4.56 -27.37 2.55
C ILE A 186 5.62 -26.42 3.10
N ARG A 187 6.17 -25.58 2.21
CA ARG A 187 7.11 -24.52 2.58
C ARG A 187 6.78 -23.24 1.83
N LEU A 188 6.19 -22.28 2.54
CA LEU A 188 5.69 -21.04 1.98
C LEU A 188 6.47 -19.84 2.53
N PHE A 189 7.22 -19.17 1.66
CA PHE A 189 8.04 -18.00 2.02
C PHE A 189 7.21 -16.72 2.00
N LEU A 190 7.07 -16.05 3.15
CA LEU A 190 6.26 -14.83 3.25
C LEU A 190 6.95 -13.59 2.67
N GLY A 191 8.28 -13.59 2.60
CA GLY A 191 9.06 -12.42 2.16
C GLY A 191 8.88 -11.98 0.70
N GLY A 192 8.20 -12.80 -0.13
CA GLY A 192 7.86 -12.45 -1.51
C GLY A 192 6.52 -11.72 -1.67
N PHE A 193 5.75 -11.55 -0.58
CA PHE A 193 4.42 -10.94 -0.60
C PHE A 193 4.42 -9.60 0.11
N ASP A 194 3.59 -8.68 -0.38
CA ASP A 194 3.37 -7.37 0.27
C ASP A 194 2.41 -7.53 1.45
N LEU A 195 2.95 -8.02 2.56
CA LEU A 195 2.21 -8.30 3.78
C LEU A 195 2.39 -7.17 4.80
N THR A 196 1.31 -6.84 5.50
CA THR A 196 1.33 -5.95 6.67
C THR A 196 1.16 -6.77 7.95
N PRO A 197 1.51 -6.21 9.12
CA PRO A 197 1.19 -6.84 10.40
C PRO A 197 -0.32 -7.04 10.56
N THR A 198 -0.69 -8.00 11.41
CA THR A 198 -2.08 -8.19 11.82
C THR A 198 -2.51 -7.08 12.76
N PHE A 199 -3.56 -6.37 12.36
CA PHE A 199 -4.19 -5.31 13.13
C PHE A 199 -5.49 -5.84 13.73
N ARG A 200 -5.64 -5.78 15.06
CA ARG A 200 -6.85 -6.21 15.76
C ARG A 200 -7.48 -5.02 16.46
N ASP A 201 -8.71 -4.73 16.07
CA ASP A 201 -9.60 -3.72 16.65
C ASP A 201 -8.90 -2.38 16.89
N VAL A 202 -8.15 -1.91 15.88
CA VAL A 202 -7.38 -0.66 15.95
C VAL A 202 -8.35 0.48 16.18
N ASN A 203 -8.26 1.03 17.38
CA ASN A 203 -9.15 2.05 17.91
C ASN A 203 -10.66 1.73 17.71
N LYS A 204 -11.02 0.43 17.71
CA LYS A 204 -12.39 -0.05 17.40
C LYS A 204 -12.94 0.42 16.04
N LYS A 205 -12.07 0.79 15.10
CA LYS A 205 -12.45 1.26 13.76
C LYS A 205 -12.19 0.24 12.68
N PHE A 206 -11.07 -0.48 12.74
CA PHE A 206 -10.77 -1.50 11.75
C PHE A 206 -9.91 -2.64 12.29
N SER A 207 -9.90 -3.73 11.53
CA SER A 207 -9.09 -4.93 11.75
C SER A 207 -8.54 -5.42 10.41
N THR A 208 -7.28 -5.83 10.37
CA THR A 208 -6.66 -6.49 9.22
C THR A 208 -6.11 -7.83 9.68
N ARG A 209 -6.73 -8.92 9.26
CA ARG A 209 -6.41 -10.29 9.68
C ARG A 209 -6.00 -11.13 8.48
N TYR A 210 -5.15 -12.13 8.74
CA TYR A 210 -4.61 -13.01 7.72
C TYR A 210 -5.05 -14.44 7.98
N TYR A 211 -5.42 -15.14 6.93
CA TYR A 211 -5.92 -16.51 7.00
C TYR A 211 -5.18 -17.38 6.00
N LEU A 212 -4.78 -18.57 6.45
CA LEU A 212 -4.45 -19.68 5.57
C LEU A 212 -5.75 -20.36 5.17
N SER A 213 -6.01 -20.41 3.86
CA SER A 213 -7.20 -21.05 3.29
C SER A 213 -6.77 -22.25 2.47
N LEU A 214 -7.01 -23.45 2.99
CA LEU A 214 -6.88 -24.68 2.21
C LEU A 214 -8.17 -24.87 1.42
N VAL A 215 -8.05 -25.03 0.11
CA VAL A 215 -9.17 -25.22 -0.81
C VAL A 215 -8.95 -26.50 -1.59
N LEU A 216 -9.99 -27.31 -1.70
CA LEU A 216 -10.01 -28.55 -2.46
C LEU A 216 -11.18 -28.52 -3.44
N ILE A 217 -10.93 -29.01 -4.65
CA ILE A 217 -11.93 -29.16 -5.70
C ILE A 217 -11.90 -30.60 -6.17
N ASP A 218 -13.07 -31.21 -6.27
CA ASP A 218 -13.22 -32.58 -6.73
C ASP A 218 -13.54 -32.68 -8.22
N GLU A 219 -13.67 -33.91 -8.74
CA GLU A 219 -14.03 -34.15 -10.14
C GLU A 219 -15.41 -33.57 -10.51
N ASP A 220 -16.33 -33.49 -9.55
CA ASP A 220 -17.68 -32.94 -9.71
C ASP A 220 -17.73 -31.39 -9.57
N ALA A 221 -16.57 -30.73 -9.48
CA ALA A 221 -16.41 -29.29 -9.26
C ALA A 221 -17.02 -28.77 -7.95
N ARG A 222 -17.25 -29.64 -6.96
CA ARG A 222 -17.59 -29.24 -5.59
C ARG A 222 -16.35 -28.68 -4.91
N ARG A 223 -16.54 -27.55 -4.21
CA ARG A 223 -15.46 -26.82 -3.54
C ARG A 223 -15.56 -26.99 -2.03
N TYR A 224 -14.51 -27.52 -1.43
CA TYR A 224 -14.33 -27.64 0.01
C TYR A 224 -13.26 -26.66 0.44
N PHE A 225 -13.45 -26.00 1.58
CA PHE A 225 -12.44 -25.10 2.10
C PHE A 225 -12.44 -25.05 3.62
N LYS A 226 -11.27 -24.81 4.19
CA LYS A 226 -11.11 -24.51 5.61
C LYS A 226 -10.10 -23.38 5.77
N GLN A 227 -10.43 -22.45 6.65
CA GLN A 227 -9.61 -21.30 6.95
C GLN A 227 -9.10 -21.37 8.38
N SER A 228 -7.84 -21.03 8.57
CA SER A 228 -7.19 -20.90 9.87
C SER A 228 -6.48 -19.55 9.94
N GLU A 229 -6.72 -18.79 11.00
CA GLU A 229 -6.10 -17.47 11.16
C GLU A 229 -4.62 -17.61 11.52
N ILE A 230 -3.78 -16.83 10.85
CA ILE A 230 -2.38 -16.62 11.22
C ILE A 230 -2.17 -15.17 11.65
N THR A 231 -1.31 -14.96 12.63
CA THR A 231 -0.95 -13.61 13.08
C THR A 231 0.39 -13.22 12.47
N LEU A 232 0.40 -12.15 11.68
CA LEU A 232 1.60 -11.58 11.08
C LEU A 232 2.14 -10.43 11.94
N LYS A 233 3.47 -10.33 12.06
CA LYS A 233 4.14 -9.29 12.85
C LYS A 233 5.40 -8.74 12.18
N SER A 234 5.66 -7.46 12.40
CA SER A 234 6.87 -6.78 11.91
C SER A 234 8.12 -7.15 12.73
N ARG A 235 9.29 -7.15 12.09
CA ARG A 235 10.60 -7.36 12.74
C ARG A 235 10.97 -6.08 13.47
N LYS A 236 11.66 -6.21 14.59
CA LYS A 236 12.68 -5.21 14.93
C LYS A 236 13.76 -5.30 13.85
N HIS A 237 14.07 -4.21 13.15
CA HIS A 237 15.31 -4.16 12.35
C HIS A 237 16.47 -4.55 13.30
N ALA A 238 17.17 -5.63 12.96
CA ALA A 238 18.29 -6.11 13.78
C ALA A 238 19.54 -5.23 13.63
N ASP A 239 19.53 -4.27 12.73
CA ASP A 239 20.55 -3.23 12.62
C ASP A 239 20.06 -1.97 13.31
N THR A 240 20.56 -1.72 14.52
CA THR A 240 21.06 -0.39 14.93
C THR A 240 21.86 -0.61 16.21
N SER A 241 23.17 -0.81 16.06
CA SER A 241 24.12 -0.24 17.02
C SER A 241 23.64 1.18 17.29
N SER A 242 23.26 1.46 18.54
CA SER A 242 22.79 2.74 19.05
C SER A 242 23.52 3.94 18.42
N ARG A 243 22.99 4.41 17.29
CA ARG A 243 23.11 5.81 16.90
C ARG A 243 21.70 6.34 17.04
N PRO A 244 21.45 7.33 17.91
CA PRO A 244 20.19 8.03 17.85
C PRO A 244 20.01 8.47 16.40
N PHE A 245 18.89 8.12 15.80
CA PHE A 245 18.51 8.65 14.50
C PHE A 245 18.34 10.16 14.72
N GLN A 246 19.40 10.94 14.49
CA GLN A 246 19.27 12.39 14.39
C GLN A 246 18.38 12.62 13.18
N VAL A 247 17.13 12.96 13.43
CA VAL A 247 16.28 13.56 12.41
C VAL A 247 16.98 14.85 12.01
N SER A 248 17.76 14.83 10.94
CA SER A 248 18.25 16.04 10.31
C SER A 248 17.04 16.89 9.98
N ASN A 249 17.02 18.13 10.49
CA ASN A 249 15.95 19.13 10.37
C ASN A 249 14.96 18.82 9.26
N ILE A 250 13.73 18.43 9.60
CA ILE A 250 12.64 18.37 8.63
C ILE A 250 12.31 19.82 8.26
N GLN A 251 12.94 20.34 7.21
CA GLN A 251 12.54 21.59 6.60
C GLN A 251 11.27 21.33 5.78
N MET A 252 10.15 21.87 6.26
CA MET A 252 8.96 22.00 5.44
C MET A 252 9.02 23.35 4.73
N GLU A 253 9.24 23.31 3.41
CA GLU A 253 9.12 24.48 2.56
C GLU A 253 7.66 24.60 2.08
N ILE A 254 7.00 25.69 2.47
CA ILE A 254 5.72 26.07 1.90
C ILE A 254 6.03 27.00 0.72
N VAL A 255 6.13 26.45 -0.48
CA VAL A 255 6.32 27.24 -1.71
C VAL A 255 4.96 27.75 -2.17
N ASN A 256 4.76 29.07 -2.09
CA ASN A 256 3.59 29.72 -2.68
C ASN A 256 3.68 29.65 -4.21
N ALA A 257 2.89 28.80 -4.86
CA ALA A 257 2.62 28.92 -6.28
C ALA A 257 1.61 30.04 -6.49
N VAL A 258 2.09 31.28 -6.62
CA VAL A 258 1.30 32.36 -7.25
C VAL A 258 1.64 32.32 -8.72
N SER A 259 0.67 31.90 -9.53
CA SER A 259 0.71 31.96 -10.98
C SER A 259 0.69 33.42 -11.47
N ASP A 260 1.43 33.63 -12.56
CA ASP A 260 1.41 34.78 -13.48
C ASP A 260 2.23 36.03 -13.11
N ASN A 261 3.49 36.05 -13.56
CA ASN A 261 3.83 36.95 -14.67
C ASN A 261 5.20 36.60 -15.29
N LYS A 262 5.20 36.43 -16.61
CA LYS A 262 6.40 36.46 -17.46
C LYS A 262 7.02 37.86 -17.34
N ASN A 263 8.29 37.95 -16.94
CA ASN A 263 9.31 38.78 -17.61
C ASN A 263 10.69 38.67 -16.91
N ASN A 264 11.71 38.47 -17.76
CA ASN A 264 13.16 38.62 -17.62
C ASN A 264 13.77 39.10 -16.29
N ILE A 265 14.87 38.44 -15.87
CA ILE A 265 16.20 39.06 -15.61
C ILE A 265 17.30 37.97 -15.69
N LYS A 266 18.37 38.28 -16.44
CA LYS A 266 19.67 37.57 -16.50
C LYS A 266 20.61 38.11 -15.41
N SER A 267 21.67 37.34 -15.09
CA SER A 267 22.86 37.56 -14.20
C SER A 267 22.70 36.96 -12.80
N GLU A 268 23.66 36.25 -12.19
CA GLU A 268 25.08 36.01 -12.43
C GLU A 268 25.52 34.79 -11.58
N LYS A 269 26.57 34.07 -12.02
CA LYS A 269 27.14 32.88 -11.36
C LYS A 269 28.21 33.25 -10.32
N GLN A 270 28.20 32.58 -9.16
CA GLN A 270 29.34 32.23 -8.28
C GLN A 270 28.75 31.39 -7.11
N GLY A 271 29.19 30.20 -6.66
CA GLY A 271 30.20 29.20 -7.02
C GLY A 271 30.13 28.06 -5.96
N TYR A 272 30.25 26.79 -6.42
CA TYR A 272 30.44 25.49 -5.71
C TYR A 272 29.33 24.95 -4.76
N SER A 273 28.96 23.65 -4.73
CA SER A 273 29.02 22.49 -5.63
C SER A 273 28.30 21.30 -4.96
N LEU A 274 27.65 20.44 -5.78
CA LEU A 274 27.34 19.00 -5.58
C LEU A 274 26.26 18.56 -4.55
N THR A 275 25.02 18.38 -5.02
CA THR A 275 24.28 17.09 -4.97
C THR A 275 23.20 17.01 -6.08
N ASN A 276 23.54 16.31 -7.15
CA ASN A 276 22.71 15.61 -8.14
C ASN A 276 21.37 16.23 -8.63
N GLU A 277 21.45 17.28 -9.45
CA GLU A 277 20.34 17.74 -10.31
C GLU A 277 19.83 16.66 -11.29
N LYS A 278 20.67 15.69 -11.67
CA LYS A 278 20.29 14.60 -12.59
C LYS A 278 19.28 13.62 -11.97
N ASP A 279 19.32 13.43 -10.65
CA ASP A 279 18.40 12.53 -9.93
C ASP A 279 17.04 13.18 -9.66
N ILE A 280 17.02 14.50 -9.47
CA ILE A 280 15.78 15.30 -9.36
C ILE A 280 15.02 15.32 -10.69
N GLN A 281 15.72 15.42 -11.83
CA GLN A 281 15.10 15.37 -13.16
C GLN A 281 14.56 13.96 -13.50
N LYS A 282 15.28 12.90 -13.10
CA LYS A 282 14.80 11.50 -13.18
C LYS A 282 13.49 11.30 -12.41
N THR A 283 13.39 11.88 -11.21
CA THR A 283 12.23 11.70 -10.34
C THR A 283 11.01 12.51 -10.81
N LYS A 284 11.23 13.73 -11.34
CA LYS A 284 10.18 14.57 -11.94
C LYS A 284 9.57 13.96 -13.21
N ASN A 285 10.36 13.28 -14.03
CA ASN A 285 9.86 12.62 -15.23
C ASN A 285 9.04 11.35 -14.90
N TYR A 286 9.40 10.60 -13.85
CA TYR A 286 8.65 9.41 -13.42
C TYR A 286 7.24 9.77 -12.88
N ILE A 287 7.14 10.87 -12.11
CA ILE A 287 5.86 11.33 -11.53
C ILE A 287 4.92 11.90 -12.61
N ASN A 288 5.45 12.55 -13.64
CA ASN A 288 4.63 13.05 -14.74
C ASN A 288 4.05 11.93 -15.62
N HIS A 289 4.77 10.82 -15.83
CA HIS A 289 4.28 9.72 -16.68
C HIS A 289 3.21 8.83 -16.02
N VAL A 290 3.19 8.72 -14.69
CA VAL A 290 2.10 8.03 -13.96
C VAL A 290 0.81 8.84 -14.06
N ASN A 291 0.89 10.16 -13.88
CA ASN A 291 -0.25 11.06 -14.03
C ASN A 291 -0.85 11.04 -15.45
N LEU A 292 -0.04 10.91 -16.51
CA LEU A 292 -0.55 10.82 -17.88
C LEU A 292 -1.32 9.53 -18.17
N ARG A 293 -1.00 8.41 -17.51
CA ARG A 293 -1.76 7.14 -17.62
C ARG A 293 -3.14 7.25 -16.97
N ASP A 294 -3.19 7.86 -15.79
CA ASP A 294 -4.42 8.02 -15.03
C ASP A 294 -5.34 9.09 -15.64
N ILE A 295 -4.76 10.20 -16.14
CA ILE A 295 -5.51 11.28 -16.82
C ILE A 295 -6.08 10.78 -18.17
N ALA A 296 -5.33 9.98 -18.94
CA ALA A 296 -5.82 9.44 -20.20
C ALA A 296 -6.91 8.37 -20.00
N ALA A 297 -6.80 7.54 -18.95
CA ALA A 297 -7.83 6.57 -18.57
C ALA A 297 -9.12 7.26 -18.11
N HIS A 298 -9.00 8.28 -17.25
CA HIS A 298 -10.15 9.05 -16.78
C HIS A 298 -10.84 9.83 -17.91
N ALA A 299 -10.09 10.42 -18.83
CA ALA A 299 -10.64 11.14 -19.98
C ALA A 299 -11.37 10.22 -20.99
N ALA A 300 -10.96 8.95 -21.09
CA ALA A 300 -11.65 7.96 -21.92
C ALA A 300 -12.96 7.49 -21.27
N GLU A 301 -12.97 7.29 -19.95
CA GLU A 301 -14.16 6.92 -19.18
C GLU A 301 -15.22 8.02 -19.16
N GLU A 302 -14.80 9.29 -18.99
CA GLU A 302 -15.72 10.44 -18.98
C GLU A 302 -16.36 10.68 -20.36
N ARG A 303 -15.66 10.36 -21.46
CA ARG A 303 -16.22 10.40 -22.82
C ARG A 303 -17.22 9.27 -23.09
N LEU A 304 -17.01 8.11 -22.47
CA LEU A 304 -17.92 6.97 -22.54
C LEU A 304 -19.26 7.26 -21.82
N GLU A 305 -19.22 7.88 -20.64
CA GLU A 305 -20.43 8.33 -19.93
C GLU A 305 -21.23 9.38 -20.73
N LYS A 306 -20.54 10.35 -21.35
CA LYS A 306 -21.18 11.35 -22.22
C LYS A 306 -21.79 10.73 -23.48
N SER A 307 -21.27 9.60 -23.98
CA SER A 307 -21.84 8.88 -25.13
C SER A 307 -23.06 8.02 -24.77
N LYS A 308 -23.06 7.38 -23.58
CA LYS A 308 -24.21 6.62 -23.06
C LYS A 308 -25.43 7.51 -22.83
N ASN A 309 -25.21 8.73 -22.34
CA ASN A 309 -26.27 9.71 -22.10
C ASN A 309 -26.85 10.35 -23.37
N ARG A 310 -26.25 10.12 -24.55
CA ARG A 310 -26.74 10.67 -25.83
C ARG A 310 -27.54 9.70 -26.70
N GLY A 311 -27.79 8.47 -26.24
CA GLY A 311 -28.80 7.58 -26.84
C GLY A 311 -28.60 7.20 -28.31
N ILE A 312 -27.39 7.31 -28.87
CA ILE A 312 -27.13 7.01 -30.29
C ILE A 312 -25.99 5.99 -30.39
N SER A 313 -26.33 4.70 -30.45
CA SER A 313 -25.66 3.62 -31.20
C SER A 313 -25.88 2.23 -30.57
N ALA A 314 -26.11 1.23 -31.41
CA ALA A 314 -26.31 -0.16 -31.01
C ALA A 314 -25.06 -0.77 -30.33
N PRO A 315 -25.25 -1.63 -29.30
CA PRO A 315 -24.21 -2.07 -28.37
C PRO A 315 -23.01 -2.81 -29.01
N GLY A 316 -23.20 -3.46 -30.16
CA GLY A 316 -22.14 -4.22 -30.84
C GLY A 316 -21.09 -3.39 -31.59
N LYS A 317 -21.40 -2.13 -31.98
CA LYS A 317 -20.41 -1.24 -32.64
C LYS A 317 -19.51 -0.52 -31.62
N LEU A 318 -20.03 -0.27 -30.41
CA LEU A 318 -19.30 0.39 -29.33
C LEU A 318 -18.20 -0.50 -28.74
N SER A 319 -18.43 -1.81 -28.64
CA SER A 319 -17.44 -2.78 -28.15
C SER A 319 -16.26 -2.95 -29.11
N ALA A 320 -16.53 -3.03 -30.42
CA ALA A 320 -15.49 -3.15 -31.45
C ALA A 320 -14.62 -1.89 -31.55
N GLN A 321 -15.22 -0.69 -31.43
CA GLN A 321 -14.44 0.56 -31.36
C GLN A 321 -13.59 0.65 -30.10
N LEU A 322 -14.10 0.21 -28.95
CA LEU A 322 -13.37 0.17 -27.68
C LEU A 322 -12.16 -0.78 -27.74
N GLU A 323 -12.30 -1.95 -28.36
CA GLU A 323 -11.17 -2.86 -28.54
C GLU A 323 -10.13 -2.33 -29.52
N ALA A 324 -10.56 -1.67 -30.61
CA ALA A 324 -9.65 -1.04 -31.56
C ALA A 324 -8.85 0.11 -30.92
N GLU A 325 -9.48 0.93 -30.09
CA GLU A 325 -8.82 2.03 -29.38
C GLU A 325 -7.88 1.51 -28.30
N LYS A 326 -8.29 0.52 -27.49
CA LYS A 326 -7.41 -0.14 -26.51
C LYS A 326 -6.18 -0.76 -27.17
N LYS A 327 -6.35 -1.37 -28.35
CA LYS A 327 -5.25 -1.95 -29.14
C LYS A 327 -4.32 -0.87 -29.69
N LYS A 328 -4.85 0.29 -30.11
CA LYS A 328 -4.06 1.44 -30.57
C LYS A 328 -3.25 2.09 -29.44
N THR A 329 -3.84 2.26 -28.26
CA THR A 329 -3.14 2.78 -27.08
C THR A 329 -2.06 1.81 -26.59
N ARG A 330 -2.35 0.50 -26.62
CA ARG A 330 -1.37 -0.53 -26.25
C ARG A 330 -0.17 -0.57 -27.20
N THR A 331 -0.40 -0.38 -28.50
CA THR A 331 0.69 -0.36 -29.50
C THR A 331 1.54 0.90 -29.39
N MET A 332 0.94 2.07 -29.20
CA MET A 332 1.70 3.30 -28.94
C MET A 332 2.56 3.21 -27.66
N LEU A 333 2.01 2.64 -26.58
CA LEU A 333 2.77 2.40 -25.34
C LEU A 333 3.95 1.44 -25.53
N LEU A 334 3.80 0.42 -26.38
CA LEU A 334 4.90 -0.51 -26.70
C LEU A 334 6.01 0.17 -27.50
N ASP A 335 5.67 1.01 -28.47
CA ASP A 335 6.65 1.77 -29.28
C ASP A 335 7.44 2.76 -28.43
N ASP A 336 6.81 3.40 -27.45
CA ASP A 336 7.50 4.31 -26.52
C ASP A 336 8.46 3.56 -25.59
N ILE A 337 8.07 2.38 -25.08
CA ILE A 337 8.96 1.51 -24.29
C ILE A 337 10.16 1.03 -25.12
N ILE A 338 9.95 0.71 -26.39
CA ILE A 338 11.03 0.28 -27.30
C ILE A 338 12.01 1.44 -27.55
N LYS A 339 11.50 2.66 -27.78
CA LYS A 339 12.34 3.86 -27.92
C LYS A 339 13.14 4.16 -26.66
N GLU A 340 12.53 4.01 -25.47
CA GLU A 340 13.20 4.21 -24.18
C GLU A 340 14.35 3.21 -23.99
N LYS A 341 14.13 1.92 -24.27
CA LYS A 341 15.19 0.89 -24.23
C LYS A 341 16.29 1.10 -25.27
N GLN A 342 16.00 1.78 -26.38
CA GLN A 342 17.00 2.13 -27.39
C GLN A 342 17.87 3.30 -26.92
N ILE A 343 17.26 4.31 -26.26
CA ILE A 343 17.96 5.44 -25.66
C ILE A 343 18.88 4.98 -24.52
N GLU A 344 18.41 4.07 -23.65
CA GLU A 344 19.24 3.47 -22.60
C GLU A 344 20.44 2.68 -23.15
N ARG A 345 20.25 1.96 -24.27
CA ARG A 345 21.33 1.23 -24.95
C ARG A 345 22.38 2.17 -25.53
N ASN A 346 21.95 3.26 -26.18
CA ASN A 346 22.84 4.25 -26.75
C ASN A 346 23.65 4.98 -25.68
N LEU A 347 23.05 5.28 -24.51
CA LEU A 347 23.72 5.92 -23.39
C LEU A 347 24.77 5.01 -22.71
N LYS A 348 24.48 3.71 -22.57
CA LYS A 348 25.46 2.72 -22.07
C LYS A 348 26.66 2.56 -23.01
N GLN A 349 26.48 2.76 -24.31
CA GLN A 349 27.55 2.69 -25.30
C GLN A 349 28.50 3.91 -25.22
N THR A 350 27.97 5.09 -24.89
CA THR A 350 28.78 6.31 -24.68
C THR A 350 29.60 6.28 -23.38
N ASP A 351 29.10 5.64 -22.31
CA ASP A 351 29.85 5.52 -21.04
C ASP A 351 31.03 4.52 -21.13
N LEU A 352 31.03 3.62 -22.12
CA LEU A 352 32.13 2.67 -22.37
C LEU A 352 33.29 3.25 -23.19
N GLN A 353 33.17 4.49 -23.70
CA GLN A 353 34.25 5.16 -24.45
C GLN A 353 35.07 6.16 -23.62
N TRP A 354 34.76 6.33 -22.34
CA TRP A 354 35.49 7.21 -21.41
C TRP A 354 35.94 6.45 -20.15
N ASN A 355 36.69 5.36 -20.36
CA ASN A 355 37.60 4.78 -19.39
C ASN A 355 38.90 4.38 -20.09
#